data_AF-A0ABD5Y7S7-F1
#
_entry.id   AF-A0ABD5Y7S7-F1
#
_cell.length_a   1.000
_cell.length_b   1.000
_cell.length_c   1.000
_cell.angle_alpha   90.00
_cell.angle_beta   90.00
_cell.angle_gamma   90.00
#
_symmetry.space_group_name_H-M   'P 1'
#
loop_
_entity.id
_entity.type
_entity.pdbx_description
1 polymer ?
#
loop_
_entity_poly.entity_id
_entity_poly.type
_entity_poly.pdbx_seq_one_letter_code
_entity_poly.pdbx_strand_id
1 'polypeptide(L)' 'MPEECGVCGETVPFGETVHLIVNTQSDAGTFDRYVCRSCYEDELEPLVA' A
#
# COMPACT_ATOMS: atom_id res chain seq x y z
N MET A 1 -6.45 -4.03 -14.87
CA MET A 1 -5.18 -3.29 -15.03
C MET A 1 -4.27 -3.73 -13.90
N PRO A 2 -2.97 -3.95 -14.13
CA PRO A 2 -2.04 -4.18 -13.03
C PRO A 2 -1.69 -2.86 -12.34
N GLU A 3 -1.28 -2.92 -11.08
CA GLU A 3 -0.85 -1.78 -10.27
C GLU A 3 0.60 -1.96 -9.84
N GLU A 4 1.30 -0.85 -9.62
CA GLU A 4 2.66 -0.85 -9.08
C GLU A 4 2.61 -0.83 -7.54
N CYS A 5 3.33 -1.77 -6.91
CA CYS A 5 3.45 -1.84 -5.46
C CYS A 5 4.25 -0.64 -4.94
N GLY A 6 3.65 0.18 -4.08
CA GLY A 6 4.30 1.36 -3.48
C GLY A 6 5.46 1.07 -2.52
N VAL A 7 5.75 -0.21 -2.22
CA VAL A 7 6.86 -0.64 -1.35
C VAL A 7 8.02 -1.21 -2.17
N CYS A 8 7.78 -2.23 -3.00
CA CYS A 8 8.84 -2.92 -3.74
C CYS A 8 8.95 -2.50 -5.23
N GLY A 9 7.99 -1.74 -5.77
CA GLY A 9 7.96 -1.30 -7.16
C GLY A 9 7.55 -2.38 -8.17
N GLU A 10 7.17 -3.58 -7.72
CA GLU A 10 6.71 -4.64 -8.62
C GLU A 10 5.33 -4.33 -9.20
N THR A 11 5.13 -4.68 -10.48
CA THR A 11 3.83 -4.61 -11.14
C THR A 11 3.05 -5.89 -10.86
N VAL A 12 1.93 -5.77 -10.14
CA VAL A 12 1.11 -6.89 -9.68
C VAL A 12 -0.34 -6.77 -10.17
N PRO A 13 -1.08 -7.88 -10.34
CA PRO A 13 -2.50 -7.83 -10.66
C PRO A 13 -3.28 -7.06 -9.58
N PHE A 14 -4.20 -6.17 -9.98
CA PHE A 14 -5.03 -5.40 -9.03
C PHE A 14 -5.71 -6.28 -7.95
N GLY A 15 -6.19 -7.47 -8.33
CA GLY A 15 -6.82 -8.42 -7.39
C GLY A 15 -5.89 -9.01 -6.32
N GLU A 16 -4.58 -8.81 -6.45
CA GLU A 16 -3.54 -9.26 -5.51
C GLU A 16 -2.92 -8.09 -4.73
N THR A 17 -3.52 -6.89 -4.84
CA THR A 17 -3.10 -5.70 -4.09
C THR A 17 -3.99 -5.43 -2.88
N VAL A 18 -3.42 -4.75 -1.90
CA VAL A 18 -4.11 -4.09 -0.80
C VAL A 18 -4.12 -2.59 -1.10
N HIS A 19 -5.30 -1.98 -1.05
CA HIS A 19 -5.44 -0.54 -1.20
C HIS A 19 -5.23 0.13 0.15
N LEU A 20 -4.18 0.96 0.24
CA LEU A 20 -3.84 1.70 1.43
C LEU A 20 -4.25 3.15 1.30
N ILE A 21 -4.90 3.63 2.35
CA ILE A 21 -5.22 5.04 2.54
C ILE A 21 -4.63 5.43 3.87
N VAL A 22 -3.64 6.33 3.84
CA VAL A 22 -2.97 6.80 5.06
C VAL A 22 -3.20 8.28 5.22
N ASN A 23 -3.77 8.65 6.37
CA ASN A 23 -3.93 10.03 6.77
C ASN A 23 -2.71 10.45 7.61
N THR A 24 -1.89 11.36 7.07
CA THR A 24 -0.66 11.81 7.76
C THR A 24 -0.93 12.75 8.94
N GLN A 25 -2.16 13.23 9.11
CA GLN A 25 -2.53 14.32 10.03
C GLN A 25 -1.64 15.57 9.89
N SER A 26 -0.99 15.73 8.74
CA SER A 26 -0.14 16.86 8.38
C SER A 26 -0.75 17.63 7.21
N ASP A 27 -0.18 18.79 6.90
CA ASP A 27 -0.60 19.59 5.73
C ASP A 27 -0.41 18.86 4.39
N ALA A 28 0.36 17.76 4.36
CA ALA A 28 0.51 16.91 3.18
C ALA A 28 -0.76 16.09 2.86
N GLY A 29 -1.71 16.00 3.80
CA GLY A 29 -3.01 15.35 3.60
C GLY A 29 -2.97 13.82 3.63
N THR A 30 -3.84 13.21 2.83
CA THR A 30 -3.97 11.75 2.70
C THR A 30 -3.22 11.28 1.46
N PHE A 31 -2.53 10.15 1.58
CA PHE A 31 -1.99 9.44 0.41
C PHE A 31 -2.69 8.09 0.21
N ASP A 32 -2.92 7.76 -1.05
CA ASP A 32 -3.48 6.50 -1.51
C ASP A 32 -2.45 5.74 -2.37
N ARG A 33 -2.25 4.47 -2.06
CA ARG A 33 -1.32 3.59 -2.79
C ARG A 33 -1.84 2.16 -2.83
N TYR A 34 -1.48 1.44 -3.88
CA TYR A 34 -1.64 -0.02 -3.94
C TYR A 34 -0.33 -0.69 -3.52
N VAL A 35 -0.45 -1.77 -2.76
CA VAL A 35 0.70 -2.54 -2.26
C VAL A 35 0.42 -4.02 -2.45
N CYS A 36 1.42 -4.82 -2.81
CA CYS A 36 1.24 -6.26 -2.89
C CYS A 36 0.98 -6.85 -1.49
N ARG A 37 0.28 -7.99 -1.43
CA ARG A 37 -0.13 -8.61 -0.16
C ARG A 37 1.05 -8.94 0.76
N SER A 38 2.15 -9.48 0.22
CA SER A 38 3.35 -9.78 1.02
C SER A 38 3.91 -8.53 1.69
N CYS A 39 4.15 -7.45 0.95
CA CYS A 39 4.65 -6.21 1.55
C CYS A 39 3.65 -5.60 2.55
N TYR A 40 2.35 -5.77 2.36
CA TYR A 40 1.38 -5.36 3.36
C TYR A 40 1.55 -6.15 4.67
N GLU A 41 1.57 -7.48 4.60
CA GLU A 41 1.68 -8.38 5.76
C GLU A 41 3.02 -8.20 6.50
N ASP A 42 4.12 -8.06 5.76
CA ASP A 42 5.48 -7.99 6.33
C ASP A 42 5.80 -6.61 6.94
N GLU A 43 5.42 -5.52 6.27
CA GLU A 43 5.90 -4.17 6.61
C GLU A 43 4.83 -3.28 7.26
N LEU A 44 3.56 -3.46 6.91
CA LEU A 44 2.52 -2.46 7.19
C LEU A 44 1.48 -2.94 8.19
N GLU A 45 1.04 -4.19 8.10
CA GLU A 45 0.14 -4.82 9.08
C GLU A 45 0.65 -4.69 10.53
N PRO A 46 1.96 -4.88 10.83
CA PRO A 46 2.46 -4.73 12.21
C PRO A 46 2.39 -3.32 12.77
N LEU A 47 2.26 -2.29 11.92
CA LEU A 47 2.22 -0.88 12.34
C LEU A 47 0.82 -0.41 12.72
N VAL A 48 -0.21 -1.16 12.32
CA VAL A 48 -1.63 -0.81 12.51
C VAL A 48 -2.38 -1.78 13.43
N ALA A 49 -1.72 -2.85 13.88
CA ALA A 49 -2.26 -3.89 14.76
C ALA A 49 -2.19 -3.53 16.25
#